data_AF-A0A3R0XT62-F1
#
_entry.id   AF-A0A3R0XT62-F1
#
_cell.length_a   1.000
_cell.length_b   1.000
_cell.length_c   1.000
_cell.angle_alpha   90.00
_cell.angle_beta   90.00
_cell.angle_gamma   90.00
#
_symmetry.space_group_name_H-M   'P 1'
#
loop_
_entity.id
_entity.type
_entity.pdbx_description
1 polymer ?
#
loop_
_entity_poly.entity_id
_entity_poly.type
_entity_poly.pdbx_seq_one_letter_code
_entity_poly.pdbx_strand_id
1 'polypeptide(L)'
;MPEDIIFNAYYLPYKKNDVTSLSLELNSGFNYFFTDILDGCSVGVRTEELVTRVYHANAFRYGEFLYRKEKMNSGFALRRQVSMQNKMIKNVAGNDAKIISPWHYGHHGENAMFYKTLFFGYRESISGGWCFLRQTYDIRNME
;
A
#
# COMPACT_ATOMS: atom_id res chain seq x y z
N MET A 1 -15.58 -23.14 7.45
CA MET A 1 -15.19 -22.11 8.42
C MET A 1 -15.86 -22.48 9.73
N PRO A 2 -15.19 -22.39 10.90
CA PRO A 2 -15.89 -22.52 12.17
C PRO A 2 -17.02 -21.49 12.22
N GLU A 3 -18.21 -21.89 12.66
CA GLU A 3 -19.43 -21.07 12.63
C GLU A 3 -19.34 -19.79 13.48
N ASP A 4 -18.30 -19.69 14.34
CA ASP A 4 -18.14 -18.62 15.32
C ASP A 4 -17.19 -17.48 14.86
N ILE A 5 -16.58 -17.55 13.67
CA ILE A 5 -15.67 -16.51 13.18
C ILE A 5 -16.42 -15.52 12.28
N ILE A 6 -16.80 -14.39 12.84
CA ILE A 6 -17.38 -13.27 12.09
C ILE A 6 -16.29 -12.56 11.28
N PHE A 7 -16.48 -12.46 9.96
CA PHE A 7 -15.60 -11.70 9.08
C PHE A 7 -15.88 -10.21 9.23
N ASN A 8 -14.95 -9.49 9.87
CA ASN A 8 -14.99 -8.03 9.99
C ASN A 8 -13.67 -7.47 9.45
N ALA A 9 -13.76 -6.58 8.47
CA ALA A 9 -12.60 -6.03 7.80
C ALA A 9 -12.62 -4.50 7.73
N TYR A 10 -11.47 -3.91 8.04
CA TYR A 10 -11.18 -2.53 7.69
C TYR A 10 -10.88 -2.42 6.20
N TYR A 11 -11.26 -1.30 5.59
CA TYR A 11 -10.91 -1.01 4.22
C TYR A 11 -10.38 0.43 4.08
N LEU A 12 -9.20 0.56 3.47
CA LEU A 12 -8.56 1.84 3.19
C LEU A 12 -8.54 2.10 1.68
N PRO A 13 -9.40 2.97 1.15
CA PRO A 13 -9.35 3.34 -0.27
C PRO A 13 -8.15 4.24 -0.54
N TYR A 14 -7.61 4.22 -1.76
CA TYR A 14 -6.67 5.24 -2.21
C TYR A 14 -7.42 6.49 -2.67
N LYS A 15 -6.71 7.62 -2.66
CA LYS A 15 -7.19 8.85 -3.29
C LYS A 15 -6.10 9.39 -4.21
N LYS A 16 -6.50 9.82 -5.41
CA LYS A 16 -5.56 10.32 -6.44
C LYS A 16 -4.79 11.51 -5.90
N ASN A 17 -3.47 11.49 -6.05
CA ASN A 17 -2.55 12.56 -5.64
C ASN A 17 -2.62 12.91 -4.14
N ASP A 18 -2.98 11.93 -3.29
CA ASP A 18 -3.16 12.15 -1.86
C ASP A 18 -2.64 10.94 -1.05
N VAL A 19 -2.60 11.10 0.27
CA VAL A 19 -2.39 10.02 1.24
C VAL A 19 -3.65 9.83 2.04
N THR A 20 -4.26 8.66 1.93
CA THR A 20 -5.32 8.25 2.85
C THR A 20 -4.72 7.48 4.00
N SER A 21 -5.37 7.50 5.16
CA SER A 21 -4.94 6.74 6.32
C SER A 21 -6.10 6.18 7.11
N LEU A 22 -5.84 5.10 7.85
CA LEU A 22 -6.80 4.47 8.74
C LEU A 22 -6.07 3.95 9.98
N SER A 23 -6.68 4.14 11.15
CA SER A 23 -6.25 3.53 12.40
C SER A 23 -6.90 2.16 12.56
N LEU A 24 -6.07 1.14 12.75
CA LEU A 24 -6.49 -0.20 13.08
C LEU A 24 -6.35 -0.38 14.60
N GLU A 25 -7.46 -0.18 15.29
CA GLU A 25 -7.54 -0.30 16.74
C GLU A 25 -7.46 -1.76 17.16
N LEU A 26 -6.65 -2.06 18.19
CA LEU A 26 -6.58 -3.42 18.75
C LEU A 26 -7.96 -3.88 19.23
N ASN A 27 -8.75 -3.09 19.94
CA ASN A 27 -9.97 -3.58 20.60
C ASN A 27 -11.27 -3.47 19.76
N SER A 28 -11.16 -3.44 18.43
CA SER A 28 -12.29 -3.04 17.56
C SER A 28 -13.22 -4.15 17.04
N GLY A 29 -12.96 -5.42 17.34
CA GLY A 29 -13.74 -6.55 16.80
C GLY A 29 -13.52 -6.83 15.30
N PHE A 30 -12.65 -6.05 14.65
CA PHE A 30 -12.17 -6.28 13.28
C PHE A 30 -10.97 -7.22 13.27
N ASN A 31 -10.95 -8.12 12.29
CA ASN A 31 -9.97 -9.21 12.20
C ASN A 31 -9.12 -9.13 10.93
N TYR A 32 -9.54 -8.32 9.95
CA TYR A 32 -8.88 -8.18 8.66
C TYR A 32 -8.74 -6.71 8.26
N PHE A 33 -7.81 -6.45 7.35
CA PHE A 33 -7.59 -5.17 6.73
C PHE A 33 -7.34 -5.37 5.24
N PHE A 34 -7.96 -4.53 4.42
CA PHE A 34 -7.72 -4.47 2.99
C PHE A 34 -7.49 -3.02 2.57
N THR A 35 -6.79 -2.86 1.45
CA THR A 35 -6.66 -1.58 0.76
C THR A 35 -6.77 -1.81 -0.73
N ASP A 36 -6.94 -0.74 -1.50
CA ASP A 36 -6.91 -0.83 -2.94
C ASP A 36 -5.62 -1.45 -3.46
N ILE A 37 -5.71 -2.06 -4.64
CA ILE A 37 -4.56 -2.66 -5.34
C ILE A 37 -3.42 -1.64 -5.43
N LEU A 38 -2.20 -2.09 -5.11
CA LEU A 38 -1.00 -1.28 -5.17
C LEU A 38 -0.49 -1.17 -6.62
N ASP A 39 -1.21 -0.43 -7.45
CA ASP A 39 -0.87 -0.19 -8.85
C ASP A 39 0.21 0.90 -8.99
N GLY A 40 1.39 0.61 -8.43
CA GLY A 40 2.48 1.60 -8.33
C GLY A 40 2.34 2.57 -7.16
N CYS A 41 1.48 2.27 -6.17
CA CYS A 41 1.31 3.02 -4.93
C CYS A 41 2.38 2.69 -3.88
N SER A 42 2.63 3.58 -2.93
CA SER A 42 3.36 3.23 -1.70
C SER A 42 2.38 3.10 -0.54
N VAL A 43 2.59 2.13 0.33
CA VAL A 43 1.90 2.04 1.62
C VAL A 43 2.86 2.24 2.77
N GLY A 44 2.40 2.88 3.83
CA GLY A 44 3.13 3.04 5.08
C GLY A 44 2.41 2.31 6.20
N VAL A 45 3.16 1.64 7.07
CA VAL A 45 2.63 1.06 8.30
C VAL A 45 3.41 1.61 9.47
N ARG A 46 2.70 2.15 10.47
CA ARG A 46 3.27 2.64 11.73
C ARG A 46 2.46 2.08 12.88
N THR A 47 3.10 1.40 13.81
CA THR A 47 2.46 0.90 15.02
C THR A 47 2.97 1.69 16.21
N GLU A 48 2.05 2.32 16.95
CA GLU A 48 2.30 3.09 18.16
C GLU A 48 1.46 2.48 19.28
N GLU A 49 2.11 1.92 20.31
CA GLU A 49 1.46 1.28 21.46
C GLU A 49 0.29 0.37 21.06
N LEU A 50 -0.94 0.88 21.14
CA LEU A 50 -2.19 0.14 20.93
C LEU A 50 -2.84 0.36 19.54
N VAL A 51 -2.24 1.17 18.68
CA VAL A 51 -2.82 1.54 17.37
C VAL A 51 -1.84 1.29 16.25
N THR A 52 -2.28 0.54 15.25
CA THR A 52 -1.56 0.43 13.98
C THR A 52 -2.19 1.35 12.94
N ARG A 53 -1.46 2.34 12.45
CA ARG A 53 -1.90 3.21 11.36
C ARG A 53 -1.35 2.72 10.03
N VAL A 54 -2.23 2.61 9.05
CA VAL A 54 -1.87 2.29 7.67
C VAL A 54 -2.12 3.53 6.80
N TYR A 55 -1.20 3.79 5.89
CA TYR A 55 -1.23 4.91 4.95
C TYR A 55 -1.17 4.37 3.52
N HIS A 56 -1.98 4.92 2.62
CA HIS A 56 -1.94 4.59 1.20
C HIS A 56 -1.68 5.86 0.40
N ALA A 57 -0.52 5.94 -0.25
CA ALA A 57 -0.10 7.09 -1.05
C ALA A 57 -0.12 6.77 -2.55
N ASN A 58 -0.85 7.61 -3.28
CA ASN A 58 -0.94 7.54 -4.73
C ASN A 58 -0.48 8.87 -5.34
N ALA A 59 0.53 8.84 -6.22
CA ALA A 59 1.02 10.00 -6.97
C ALA A 59 0.56 9.92 -8.44
N PHE A 60 -0.73 9.66 -8.64
CA PHE A 60 -1.44 9.46 -9.91
C PHE A 60 -0.71 9.96 -11.17
N ARG A 61 -0.29 9.04 -12.05
CA ARG A 61 0.34 9.33 -13.35
C ARG A 61 1.54 10.28 -13.31
N TYR A 62 2.12 10.58 -12.14
CA TYR A 62 3.26 11.50 -12.05
C TYR A 62 4.49 10.95 -12.78
N GLY A 63 4.78 9.66 -12.64
CA GLY A 63 5.83 8.99 -13.42
C GLY A 63 5.52 9.01 -14.92
N GLU A 64 4.27 8.81 -15.33
CA GLU A 64 3.87 8.90 -16.74
C GLU A 64 4.04 10.32 -17.29
N PHE A 65 3.67 11.33 -16.50
CA PHE A 65 3.86 12.74 -16.84
C PHE A 65 5.35 13.05 -17.05
N LEU A 66 6.21 12.67 -16.11
CA LEU A 66 7.66 12.86 -16.25
C LEU A 66 8.22 12.13 -17.48
N TYR A 67 7.76 10.91 -17.73
CA TYR A 67 8.21 10.13 -18.89
C TYR A 67 7.77 10.76 -20.22
N ARG A 68 6.48 11.11 -20.36
CA ARG A 68 5.90 11.54 -21.64
C ARG A 68 6.06 13.03 -21.92
N LYS A 69 5.92 13.89 -20.89
CA LYS A 69 5.96 15.36 -21.05
C LYS A 69 7.37 15.89 -20.88
N GLU A 70 8.05 15.47 -19.81
CA GLU A 70 9.44 15.90 -19.52
C GLU A 70 10.49 15.07 -20.26
N LYS A 71 10.06 14.08 -21.07
CA LYS A 71 10.94 13.15 -21.82
C LYS A 71 11.98 12.47 -20.93
N MET A 72 11.66 12.29 -19.65
CA MET A 72 12.54 11.65 -18.68
C MET A 72 12.64 10.16 -18.98
N ASN A 73 13.80 9.55 -18.75
CA ASN A 73 13.93 8.09 -18.82
C ASN A 73 12.96 7.41 -17.81
N SER A 74 12.31 6.32 -18.23
CA SER A 74 11.25 5.64 -17.48
C SER A 74 11.68 5.21 -16.07
N GLY A 75 12.92 4.73 -15.91
CA GLY A 75 13.47 4.36 -14.61
C GLY A 75 13.64 5.57 -13.68
N PHE A 76 14.05 6.72 -14.21
CA PHE A 76 14.15 7.96 -13.43
C PHE A 76 12.78 8.52 -13.06
N ALA A 77 11.82 8.48 -13.98
CA ALA A 77 10.46 8.91 -13.74
C ALA A 77 9.80 8.10 -12.61
N LEU A 78 9.98 6.78 -12.61
CA LEU A 78 9.51 5.90 -11.53
C LEU A 78 10.20 6.21 -10.19
N ARG A 79 11.53 6.40 -10.17
CA ARG A 79 12.27 6.83 -8.96
C ARG A 79 11.71 8.11 -8.36
N ARG A 80 11.39 9.10 -9.19
CA ARG A 80 10.77 10.36 -8.74
C ARG A 80 9.37 10.14 -8.19
N GLN A 81 8.55 9.31 -8.84
CA GLN A 81 7.22 8.97 -8.32
C GLN A 81 7.28 8.29 -6.96
N VAL A 82 8.10 7.25 -6.81
CA VAL A 82 8.23 6.55 -5.55
C VAL A 82 8.79 7.46 -4.45
N SER A 83 9.79 8.30 -4.78
CA SER A 83 10.32 9.29 -3.84
C SER A 83 9.25 10.27 -3.36
N MET A 84 8.39 10.75 -4.27
CA MET A 84 7.25 11.62 -3.93
C MET A 84 6.26 10.91 -3.00
N GLN A 85 5.83 9.70 -3.34
CA GLN A 85 4.88 8.93 -2.51
C GLN A 85 5.43 8.67 -1.10
N ASN A 86 6.72 8.30 -1.01
CA ASN A 86 7.37 8.08 0.27
C ASN A 86 7.44 9.38 1.09
N LYS A 87 7.71 10.51 0.45
CA LYS A 87 7.70 11.83 1.11
C LYS A 87 6.29 12.19 1.59
N MET A 88 5.26 11.94 0.77
CA MET A 88 3.87 12.17 1.17
C MET A 88 3.51 11.38 2.42
N ILE A 89 3.88 10.09 2.50
CA ILE A 89 3.67 9.27 3.70
C ILE A 89 4.42 9.85 4.89
N LYS A 90 5.72 10.14 4.75
CA LYS A 90 6.55 10.66 5.86
C LYS A 90 6.05 11.99 6.41
N ASN A 91 5.50 12.85 5.55
CA ASN A 91 4.93 14.13 5.98
C ASN A 91 3.72 13.96 6.92
N VAL A 92 2.94 12.88 6.76
CA VAL A 92 1.73 12.61 7.58
C VAL A 92 2.05 11.66 8.73
N ALA A 93 2.91 10.67 8.50
CA ALA A 93 3.19 9.58 9.42
C ALA A 93 4.48 9.77 10.24
N GLY A 94 5.25 10.84 10.02
CA GLY A 94 6.59 10.96 10.57
C GLY A 94 7.58 9.97 9.94
N ASN A 95 8.78 9.88 10.52
CA ASN A 95 9.88 9.11 9.94
C ASN A 95 9.84 7.60 10.25
N ASP A 96 9.00 7.18 11.20
CA ASP A 96 9.00 5.81 11.73
C ASP A 96 8.08 4.86 10.96
N ALA A 97 7.34 5.36 9.97
CA ALA A 97 6.51 4.52 9.12
C ALA A 97 7.38 3.60 8.25
N LYS A 98 7.15 2.29 8.36
CA LYS A 98 7.71 1.29 7.45
C LYS A 98 7.01 1.40 6.10
N ILE A 99 7.75 1.82 5.08
CA ILE A 99 7.19 2.06 3.75
C ILE A 99 7.43 0.85 2.84
N ILE A 100 6.36 0.35 2.25
CA ILE A 100 6.35 -0.65 1.18
C ILE A 100 5.96 0.06 -0.11
N SER A 101 6.97 0.27 -0.96
CA SER A 101 6.85 0.96 -2.24
C SER A 101 6.97 -0.01 -3.44
N PRO A 102 6.73 0.44 -4.69
CA PRO A 102 6.83 -0.38 -5.91
C PRO A 102 8.10 -1.21 -6.05
N TRP A 103 9.23 -0.72 -5.51
CA TRP A 103 10.50 -1.44 -5.49
C TRP A 103 10.43 -2.77 -4.74
N HIS A 104 9.58 -2.87 -3.73
CA HIS A 104 9.51 -4.05 -2.88
C HIS A 104 8.60 -5.14 -3.43
N TYR A 105 7.72 -4.82 -4.38
CA TYR A 105 6.74 -5.75 -4.92
C TYR A 105 6.82 -5.91 -6.44
N GLY A 106 7.92 -5.46 -7.05
CA GLY A 106 8.29 -5.78 -8.43
C GLY A 106 7.63 -4.91 -9.50
N HIS A 107 6.98 -3.81 -9.12
CA HIS A 107 6.32 -2.90 -10.07
C HIS A 107 7.32 -1.85 -10.59
N HIS A 108 8.29 -2.32 -11.36
CA HIS A 108 9.27 -1.45 -12.01
C HIS A 108 9.66 -1.92 -13.41
N GLY A 109 9.99 -0.97 -14.28
CA GLY A 109 10.28 -1.23 -15.69
C GLY A 109 9.02 -1.31 -16.54
N GLU A 110 9.19 -1.67 -17.82
CA GLU A 110 8.14 -1.61 -18.84
C GLU A 110 7.00 -2.61 -18.60
N ASN A 111 7.29 -3.73 -17.95
CA ASN A 111 6.32 -4.78 -17.64
C ASN A 111 5.50 -4.51 -16.36
N ALA A 112 5.74 -3.41 -15.64
CA ALA A 112 5.06 -3.12 -14.38
C ALA A 112 3.53 -3.09 -14.49
N MET A 113 2.99 -2.72 -15.67
CA MET A 113 1.56 -2.70 -15.95
C MET A 113 0.88 -4.07 -15.89
N PHE A 114 1.66 -5.15 -16.05
CA PHE A 114 1.19 -6.53 -16.02
C PHE A 114 1.21 -7.16 -14.64
N TYR A 115 1.67 -6.44 -13.62
CA TYR A 115 1.66 -6.91 -12.25
C TYR A 115 0.58 -6.19 -11.46
N LYS A 116 -0.13 -6.93 -10.60
CA LYS A 116 -1.05 -6.38 -9.62
C LYS A 116 -0.64 -6.88 -8.24
N THR A 117 -0.55 -5.96 -7.28
CA THR A 117 -0.19 -6.30 -5.91
C THR A 117 -1.33 -6.00 -4.96
N LEU A 118 -1.76 -7.02 -4.22
CA LEU A 118 -2.63 -6.86 -3.06
C LEU A 118 -1.77 -6.62 -1.83
N PHE A 119 -2.25 -5.75 -0.95
CA PHE A 119 -1.72 -5.57 0.39
C PHE A 119 -2.89 -5.69 1.36
N PHE A 120 -2.73 -6.56 2.34
CA PHE A 120 -3.77 -6.87 3.31
C PHE A 120 -3.16 -7.20 4.65
N GLY A 121 -3.97 -7.09 5.69
CA GLY A 121 -3.58 -7.39 7.05
C GLY A 121 -4.57 -8.33 7.71
N TYR A 122 -4.07 -9.08 8.69
CA TYR A 122 -4.90 -9.87 9.59
C TYR A 122 -4.45 -9.62 11.02
N ARG A 123 -5.39 -9.81 11.93
CA ARG A 123 -5.14 -9.71 13.36
C ARG A 123 -4.67 -11.06 13.89
N GLU A 124 -3.53 -11.07 14.57
CA GLU A 124 -3.04 -12.27 15.23
C GLU A 124 -3.90 -12.60 16.45
N SER A 125 -4.29 -13.88 16.60
CA SER A 125 -5.21 -14.32 17.65
C SER A 125 -4.64 -14.23 19.07
N ILE A 126 -3.31 -14.35 19.22
CA ILE A 126 -2.66 -14.41 20.55
C ILE A 126 -2.29 -13.01 21.04
N SER A 127 -1.47 -12.27 20.30
CA SER A 127 -1.07 -10.91 20.71
C SER A 127 -2.14 -9.85 20.44
N GLY A 128 -3.11 -10.15 19.58
CA GLY A 128 -4.03 -9.16 19.03
C GLY A 128 -3.39 -8.21 18.03
N GLY A 129 -2.08 -8.32 17.75
CA GLY A 129 -1.33 -7.42 16.86
C GLY A 129 -1.72 -7.57 15.39
N TRP A 130 -1.39 -6.55 14.60
CA TRP A 130 -1.64 -6.55 13.15
C TRP A 130 -0.43 -7.09 12.38
N CYS A 131 -0.67 -8.13 11.58
CA CYS A 131 0.30 -8.66 10.63
C CYS A 131 -0.09 -8.23 9.21
N PHE A 132 0.89 -7.87 8.39
CA PHE A 132 0.66 -7.43 7.02
C PHE A 132 1.35 -8.32 6.00
N LEU A 133 0.61 -8.67 4.96
CA LEU A 133 1.05 -9.49 3.86
C LEU A 133 0.85 -8.74 2.54
N ARG A 134 1.62 -9.17 1.54
CA ARG A 134 1.47 -8.70 0.18
C ARG A 134 1.51 -9.88 -0.77
N GLN A 135 0.76 -9.79 -1.85
CA GLN A 135 0.79 -10.79 -2.91
C GLN A 135 0.79 -10.09 -4.27
N THR A 136 1.80 -10.37 -5.09
CA THR A 136 1.93 -9.86 -6.45
C THR A 136 1.58 -10.96 -7.43
N TYR A 137 0.75 -10.65 -8.41
CA TYR A 137 0.33 -11.58 -9.46
C TYR A 137 0.64 -10.99 -10.83
N ASP A 138 1.00 -11.88 -11.76
CA ASP A 138 1.12 -11.56 -13.18
C ASP A 138 -0.23 -11.78 -13.86
N ILE A 139 -0.81 -10.71 -14.40
CA ILE A 139 -2.15 -10.75 -15.00
C ILE A 139 -2.13 -11.14 -16.48
N ARG A 140 -0.95 -11.42 -17.08
CA ARG A 140 -0.87 -11.81 -18.51
C ARG A 140 -1.54 -13.14 -18.84
N ASN A 141 -1.70 -14.01 -17.84
CA ASN A 141 -2.27 -15.35 -18.01
C ASN A 141 -3.61 -15.53 -17.28
N MET A 142 -4.28 -14.43 -16.88
CA MET A 142 -5.58 -14.48 -16.18
C MET A 142 -6.77 -14.28 -17.13
N GLU A 143 -6.66 -14.74 -18.39
CA GLU A 143 -7.78 -14.79 -19.34
C GLU A 143 -8.58 -16.10 -19.21
#